data_AF-A0A7H8N5Q9-F1
#
_entry.id   AF-A0A7H8N5Q9-F1
#
_cell.length_a   1.000
_cell.length_b   1.000
_cell.length_c   1.000
_cell.angle_alpha   90.00
_cell.angle_beta   90.00
_cell.angle_gamma   90.00
#
_symmetry.space_group_name_H-M   'P 1'
#
loop_
_entity.id
_entity.type
_entity.pdbx_description
1 polymer ?
#
loop_
_entity_poly.entity_id
_entity_poly.type
_entity_poly.pdbx_seq_one_letter_code
_entity_poly.pdbx_strand_id
1 'polypeptide(L)'
;MRHLRALCAIADAGSVRKAALQLGMTQPSLTTQLRRIEKAIGGLLFTREQSGSQPTPLGRSILARARPIVADMSALVSAAKDAAANISEAHLRIGSTGNRAVAGWLRRLHTRLPDTDTTIHVDVSATMLLQMVATQQLDVAFVHEFTGFPLPVPSGVERRVLVAREPQFIALSASHPAAERPVVRLADLADDRWVVDLTVEDECAALRRAFTDAGLNPRLVHVRDNTTAAELVASGEAVTPCQPTTSAREGIVIRPLRDDPLTVRLFMVSRPHTTYAPDADALYADLKASYLELAWANAAYRLWLLRHNSPLLRSDEAAPGPRPSSAAASCLAPIPVTLPAPGPAPTSARAAAAPSGWRSPSAAG
;
A
#
# COMPACT_ATOMS: atom_id res chain seq x y z
N MET A 1 -9.12 -31.61 2.93
CA MET A 1 -8.66 -30.33 3.54
C MET A 1 -7.18 -30.26 3.86
N ARG A 2 -6.57 -31.24 4.54
CA ARG A 2 -5.11 -31.23 4.82
C ARG A 2 -4.25 -31.05 3.57
N HIS A 3 -4.68 -31.59 2.43
CA HIS A 3 -4.01 -31.43 1.14
C HIS A 3 -4.00 -29.98 0.63
N LEU A 4 -5.14 -29.28 0.64
CA LEU A 4 -5.22 -27.89 0.19
C LEU A 4 -4.48 -26.93 1.12
N ARG A 5 -4.57 -27.14 2.44
CA ARG A 5 -3.79 -26.37 3.43
C ARG A 5 -2.28 -26.55 3.24
N ALA A 6 -1.83 -27.76 2.94
CA ALA A 6 -0.43 -28.04 2.62
C ALA A 6 0.05 -27.26 1.39
N LEU A 7 -0.74 -27.22 0.31
CA LEU A 7 -0.38 -26.44 -0.89
C LEU A 7 -0.29 -24.94 -0.59
N CYS A 8 -1.28 -24.38 0.10
CA CYS A 8 -1.29 -22.96 0.46
C CYS A 8 -0.07 -22.62 1.34
N ALA A 9 0.19 -23.41 2.38
CA ALA A 9 1.33 -23.19 3.27
C ALA A 9 2.69 -23.27 2.54
N ILE A 10 2.85 -24.20 1.59
CA ILE A 10 4.10 -24.29 0.78
C ILE A 10 4.28 -23.03 -0.07
N ALA A 11 3.20 -22.54 -0.69
CA ALA A 11 3.23 -21.33 -1.48
C ALA A 11 3.54 -20.08 -0.62
N ASP A 12 2.87 -19.94 0.52
CA ASP A 12 3.03 -18.78 1.42
C ASP A 12 4.41 -18.74 2.07
N ALA A 13 4.96 -19.91 2.44
CA ALA A 13 6.27 -19.99 3.07
C ALA A 13 7.45 -19.95 2.07
N GLY A 14 7.16 -20.10 0.77
CA GLY A 14 8.17 -20.25 -0.29
C GLY A 14 9.14 -21.42 -0.05
N SER A 15 8.79 -22.37 0.82
CA SER A 15 9.67 -23.45 1.25
C SER A 15 8.88 -24.58 1.90
N VAL A 16 9.07 -25.80 1.39
CA VAL A 16 8.47 -27.01 1.97
C VAL A 16 8.94 -27.23 3.41
N ARG A 17 10.19 -26.88 3.73
CA ARG A 17 10.70 -27.01 5.10
C ARG A 17 9.99 -26.05 6.07
N LYS A 18 9.86 -24.78 5.70
CA LYS A 18 9.17 -23.77 6.52
C LYS A 18 7.68 -24.10 6.67
N ALA A 19 7.03 -24.53 5.58
CA ALA A 19 5.63 -24.95 5.60
C ALA A 19 5.40 -26.17 6.50
N ALA A 20 6.31 -27.15 6.51
CA ALA A 20 6.20 -28.31 7.38
C ALA A 20 6.22 -27.92 8.86
N LEU A 21 7.13 -27.01 9.23
CA LEU A 21 7.19 -26.45 10.59
C LEU A 21 5.88 -25.74 10.97
N GLN A 22 5.34 -24.89 10.10
CA GLN A 22 4.07 -24.19 10.33
C GLN A 22 2.88 -25.14 10.51
N LEU A 23 2.89 -26.29 9.83
CA LEU A 23 1.82 -27.28 9.89
C LEU A 23 2.01 -28.32 11.00
N GLY A 24 3.08 -28.25 11.79
CA GLY A 24 3.41 -29.26 12.80
C GLY A 24 3.73 -30.63 12.19
N MET A 25 4.29 -30.64 10.97
CA MET A 25 4.63 -31.85 10.21
C MET A 25 6.14 -31.99 10.02
N THR A 26 6.60 -33.22 9.77
CA THR A 26 7.98 -33.42 9.31
C THR A 26 8.09 -33.08 7.82
N GLN A 27 9.23 -32.52 7.41
CA GLN A 27 9.48 -32.19 6.00
C GLN A 27 9.31 -33.40 5.05
N PRO A 28 9.76 -34.63 5.38
CA PRO A 28 9.51 -35.81 4.55
C PRO A 28 8.03 -36.14 4.39
N SER A 29 7.23 -35.97 5.45
CA SER A 29 5.78 -36.18 5.41
C SER A 29 5.09 -35.20 4.47
N LEU A 30 5.41 -33.91 4.59
CA LEU A 30 4.85 -32.88 3.72
C LEU A 30 5.29 -33.06 2.25
N THR A 31 6.55 -33.44 2.01
CA THR A 31 7.06 -33.73 0.67
C THR A 31 6.34 -34.91 0.03
N THR A 32 6.09 -35.97 0.81
CA THR A 32 5.35 -37.15 0.33
C THR A 32 3.90 -36.81 -0.01
N GLN A 33 3.27 -35.98 0.83
CA GLN A 33 1.92 -35.50 0.59
C GLN A 33 1.86 -34.64 -0.68
N LEU A 34 2.81 -33.73 -0.89
CA LEU A 34 2.89 -32.92 -2.11
C LEU A 34 3.01 -33.81 -3.35
N ARG A 35 3.93 -34.78 -3.36
CA ARG A 35 4.09 -35.71 -4.50
C ARG A 35 2.83 -36.50 -4.82
N ARG A 36 2.07 -36.91 -3.79
CA ARG A 36 0.78 -37.61 -3.99
C ARG A 36 -0.25 -36.70 -4.65
N ILE A 37 -0.31 -35.43 -4.24
CA ILE A 37 -1.20 -34.43 -4.82
C ILE A 37 -0.83 -34.17 -6.29
N GLU A 38 0.46 -33.95 -6.57
CA GLU A 38 0.98 -33.75 -7.93
C GLU A 38 0.68 -34.94 -8.84
N LYS A 39 0.86 -36.17 -8.33
CA LYS A 39 0.51 -37.39 -9.07
C LYS A 39 -0.99 -37.48 -9.38
N ALA A 40 -1.85 -37.14 -8.42
CA ALA A 40 -3.30 -37.19 -8.63
C ALA A 40 -3.80 -36.12 -9.63
N ILE A 41 -3.12 -34.97 -9.68
CA ILE A 41 -3.45 -33.86 -10.59
C ILE A 41 -2.81 -34.04 -11.97
N GLY A 42 -1.74 -34.84 -12.07
CA GLY A 42 -1.03 -35.12 -13.32
C GLY A 42 0.06 -34.10 -13.67
N GLY A 43 0.56 -33.33 -12.70
CA GLY A 43 1.61 -32.35 -12.96
C GLY A 43 2.24 -31.77 -11.70
N LEU A 44 3.46 -31.23 -11.85
CA LEU A 44 4.16 -30.54 -10.78
C LEU A 44 3.45 -29.23 -10.44
N LEU A 45 3.18 -29.01 -9.15
CA LEU A 45 2.58 -27.78 -8.65
C LEU A 45 3.63 -26.78 -8.20
N PHE A 46 4.81 -27.27 -7.82
CA PHE A 46 5.93 -26.42 -7.43
C PHE A 46 7.22 -26.82 -8.15
N THR A 47 8.03 -25.83 -8.48
CA THR A 47 9.42 -25.99 -8.91
C THR A 47 10.35 -25.63 -7.77
N ARG A 48 11.52 -26.28 -7.76
CA ARG A 48 12.59 -25.97 -6.81
C ARG A 48 13.57 -25.02 -7.47
N GLU A 49 13.73 -23.85 -6.88
CA GLU A 49 14.67 -22.82 -7.32
C GLU A 49 15.69 -22.55 -6.22
N GLN A 50 16.75 -21.79 -6.54
CA GLN A 50 17.77 -21.40 -5.56
C GLN A 50 17.17 -20.60 -4.38
N SER A 51 16.07 -19.88 -4.62
CA SER A 51 15.34 -19.07 -3.63
C SER A 51 14.33 -19.88 -2.80
N GLY A 52 14.02 -21.13 -3.17
CA GLY A 52 13.05 -21.95 -2.46
C GLY A 52 12.10 -22.73 -3.39
N SER A 53 10.82 -22.76 -3.02
CA SER A 53 9.75 -23.46 -3.74
C SER A 53 8.83 -22.43 -4.37
N GLN A 54 8.69 -22.45 -5.70
CA GLN A 54 7.84 -21.53 -6.46
C GLN A 54 6.68 -22.26 -7.14
N PRO A 55 5.45 -21.72 -7.17
CA PRO A 55 4.35 -22.38 -7.86
C PRO A 55 4.53 -22.37 -9.39
N THR A 56 4.28 -23.51 -10.04
CA THR A 56 4.20 -23.61 -11.50
C THR A 56 2.94 -22.89 -12.03
N PRO A 57 2.75 -22.69 -13.35
CA PRO A 57 1.48 -22.20 -13.88
C PRO A 57 0.27 -23.04 -13.46
N LEU A 58 0.43 -24.37 -13.42
CA LEU A 58 -0.56 -25.30 -12.90
C LEU A 58 -0.78 -25.10 -11.39
N GLY A 59 0.31 -24.97 -10.63
CA GLY A 59 0.30 -24.64 -9.20
C GLY A 59 -0.49 -23.37 -8.90
N ARG A 60 -0.23 -22.27 -9.63
CA ARG A 60 -0.95 -21.00 -9.49
C ARG A 60 -2.44 -21.17 -9.76
N SER A 61 -2.80 -21.89 -10.82
CA SER A 61 -4.20 -22.16 -11.19
C SER A 61 -4.97 -22.95 -10.13
N ILE A 62 -4.28 -23.86 -9.43
CA ILE A 62 -4.87 -24.65 -8.34
C ILE A 62 -4.92 -23.85 -7.05
N LEU A 63 -3.85 -23.12 -6.71
CA LEU A 63 -3.79 -22.26 -5.54
C LEU A 63 -4.89 -21.19 -5.57
N ALA A 64 -5.17 -20.61 -6.74
CA ALA A 64 -6.26 -19.65 -6.92
C ALA A 64 -7.64 -20.21 -6.52
N ARG A 65 -7.87 -21.52 -6.72
CA ARG A 65 -9.13 -22.21 -6.32
C ARG A 65 -9.06 -22.80 -4.92
N ALA A 66 -7.88 -23.20 -4.47
CA ALA A 66 -7.66 -23.82 -3.18
C ALA A 66 -7.78 -22.82 -2.02
N ARG A 67 -7.26 -21.60 -2.20
CA ARG A 67 -7.26 -20.56 -1.17
C ARG A 67 -8.68 -20.22 -0.67
N PRO A 68 -9.67 -19.93 -1.53
CA PRO A 68 -11.04 -19.67 -1.07
C PRO A 68 -11.63 -20.84 -0.27
N ILE A 69 -11.46 -22.09 -0.73
CA ILE A 69 -12.01 -23.28 -0.05
C ILE A 69 -11.40 -23.46 1.35
N VAL A 70 -10.09 -23.22 1.49
CA VAL A 70 -9.42 -23.29 2.79
C VAL A 70 -9.89 -22.17 3.71
N ALA A 71 -10.13 -20.97 3.17
CA ALA A 71 -10.68 -19.83 3.89
C ALA A 71 -12.10 -20.11 4.38
N ASP A 72 -13.01 -20.55 3.50
CA ASP A 72 -14.41 -20.88 3.82
C ASP A 72 -14.52 -21.88 4.97
N MET A 73 -13.69 -22.92 4.93
CA MET A 73 -13.69 -23.95 5.97
C MET A 73 -13.11 -23.45 7.29
N SER A 74 -12.06 -22.62 7.25
CA SER A 74 -11.52 -22.01 8.46
C SER A 74 -12.57 -21.10 9.11
N ALA A 75 -13.33 -20.36 8.30
CA ALA A 75 -14.43 -19.55 8.78
C ALA A 75 -15.59 -20.38 9.35
N LEU A 76 -16.00 -21.46 8.68
CA LEU A 76 -17.02 -22.38 9.18
C LEU A 76 -16.63 -22.92 10.56
N VAL A 77 -15.37 -23.32 10.74
CA VAL A 77 -14.85 -23.81 12.02
C VAL A 77 -14.83 -22.69 13.07
N SER A 78 -14.49 -21.46 12.69
CA SER A 78 -14.55 -20.30 13.60
C SER A 78 -15.98 -20.04 14.06
N ALA A 79 -16.91 -19.86 13.12
CA ALA A 79 -18.32 -19.60 13.40
C ALA A 79 -18.95 -20.71 14.26
N ALA A 80 -18.60 -21.98 14.01
CA ALA A 80 -19.07 -23.09 14.82
C ALA A 80 -18.52 -23.05 16.26
N LYS A 81 -17.28 -22.60 16.46
CA LYS A 81 -16.70 -22.42 17.81
C LYS A 81 -17.32 -21.24 18.54
N ASP A 82 -17.52 -20.13 17.85
CA ASP A 82 -18.13 -18.92 18.42
C ASP A 82 -19.56 -19.23 18.88
N ALA A 83 -20.33 -19.94 18.05
CA ALA A 83 -21.66 -20.43 18.38
C ALA A 83 -21.64 -21.45 19.55
N ALA A 84 -20.65 -22.35 19.60
CA ALA A 84 -20.54 -23.36 20.66
C ALA A 84 -20.10 -22.77 22.01
N ALA A 85 -19.37 -21.66 22.01
CA ALA A 85 -18.84 -21.04 23.21
C ALA A 85 -19.84 -20.11 23.92
N ASN A 86 -21.06 -19.93 23.40
CA ASN A 86 -22.02 -18.93 23.88
C ASN A 86 -21.37 -17.54 24.05
N ILE A 87 -20.38 -17.21 23.19
CA ILE A 87 -19.75 -15.90 23.20
C ILE A 87 -20.79 -14.93 22.64
N SER A 88 -21.60 -14.40 23.56
CA SER A 88 -22.53 -13.29 23.34
C SER A 88 -21.79 -11.94 23.32
N GLU A 89 -20.47 -11.93 23.46
CA GLU A 89 -19.66 -10.72 23.31
C GLU A 89 -19.58 -10.37 21.82
N ALA A 90 -20.01 -9.16 21.48
CA ALA A 90 -19.84 -8.64 20.14
C ALA A 90 -18.34 -8.59 19.84
N HIS A 91 -17.92 -9.30 18.79
CA HIS A 91 -16.52 -9.30 18.35
C HIS A 91 -16.43 -8.65 16.98
N LEU A 92 -15.54 -7.68 16.81
CA LEU A 92 -15.34 -6.94 15.57
C LEU A 92 -13.96 -7.22 14.99
N ARG A 93 -13.90 -7.90 13.84
CA ARG A 93 -12.66 -8.28 13.15
C ARG A 93 -12.43 -7.37 11.96
N ILE A 94 -11.35 -6.61 12.01
CA ILE A 94 -11.03 -5.55 11.05
C ILE A 94 -9.80 -5.91 10.24
N GLY A 95 -9.92 -5.96 8.92
CA GLY A 95 -8.81 -6.05 7.99
C GLY A 95 -8.24 -4.69 7.61
N SER A 96 -6.94 -4.58 7.39
CA SER A 96 -6.37 -3.39 6.75
C SER A 96 -5.10 -3.64 5.96
N THR A 97 -4.95 -2.94 4.83
CA THR A 97 -3.69 -2.82 4.09
C THR A 97 -2.73 -1.79 4.70
N GLY A 98 -2.72 -1.64 6.03
CA GLY A 98 -1.78 -0.78 6.74
C GLY A 98 -1.99 0.74 6.57
N ASN A 99 -3.19 1.19 6.22
CA ASN A 99 -3.45 2.64 6.15
C ASN A 99 -3.48 3.29 7.55
N ARG A 100 -2.87 4.47 7.67
CA ARG A 100 -2.72 5.16 8.97
C ARG A 100 -4.05 5.53 9.65
N ALA A 101 -5.13 5.66 8.90
CA ALA A 101 -6.46 5.98 9.46
C ALA A 101 -7.00 4.88 10.38
N VAL A 102 -6.45 3.66 10.34
CA VAL A 102 -6.94 2.57 11.19
C VAL A 102 -6.74 2.85 12.67
N ALA A 103 -5.66 3.51 13.08
CA ALA A 103 -5.40 3.80 14.50
C ALA A 103 -6.47 4.73 15.09
N GLY A 104 -6.83 5.79 14.36
CA GLY A 104 -7.91 6.69 14.79
C GLY A 104 -9.30 6.08 14.61
N TRP A 105 -9.48 5.20 13.61
CA TRP A 105 -10.71 4.42 13.46
C TRP A 105 -10.94 3.52 14.67
N LEU A 106 -9.94 2.72 15.07
CA LEU A 106 -9.99 1.88 16.27
C LEU A 106 -10.31 2.70 17.52
N ARG A 107 -9.66 3.85 17.73
CA ARG A 107 -9.96 4.72 18.89
C ARG A 107 -11.44 5.13 18.95
N ARG A 108 -12.04 5.45 17.80
CA ARG A 108 -13.48 5.79 17.72
C ARG A 108 -14.36 4.58 17.99
N LEU A 109 -13.98 3.42 17.45
CA LEU A 109 -14.71 2.17 17.69
C LEU A 109 -14.71 1.79 19.16
N HIS A 110 -13.58 1.82 19.86
CA HIS A 110 -13.52 1.57 21.31
C HIS A 110 -14.38 2.53 22.12
N THR A 111 -14.55 3.78 21.65
CA THR A 111 -15.41 4.77 22.31
C THR A 111 -16.89 4.46 22.09
N ARG A 112 -17.26 4.05 20.88
CA ARG A 112 -18.66 3.79 20.48
C ARG A 112 -19.15 2.39 20.88
N LEU A 113 -18.25 1.43 20.96
CA LEU A 113 -18.49 0.01 21.22
C LEU A 113 -17.60 -0.48 22.38
N PRO A 114 -17.77 0.05 23.60
CA PRO A 114 -16.87 -0.26 24.72
C PRO A 114 -16.91 -1.74 25.15
N ASP A 115 -18.04 -2.42 24.93
CA ASP A 115 -18.25 -3.83 25.29
C ASP A 115 -17.97 -4.78 24.11
N THR A 116 -17.33 -4.30 23.04
CA THR A 116 -16.99 -5.09 21.85
C THR A 116 -15.50 -5.38 21.79
N ASP A 117 -15.12 -6.65 21.85
CA ASP A 117 -13.73 -7.04 21.64
C ASP A 117 -13.37 -6.82 20.15
N THR A 118 -12.31 -6.05 19.89
CA THR A 118 -11.93 -5.65 18.53
C THR A 118 -10.58 -6.24 18.19
N THR A 119 -10.54 -7.07 17.15
CA THR A 119 -9.28 -7.61 16.60
C THR A 119 -8.94 -6.97 15.27
N ILE A 120 -7.65 -6.71 15.07
CA ILE A 120 -7.12 -6.15 13.83
C ILE A 120 -6.21 -7.16 13.14
N HIS A 121 -6.48 -7.39 11.87
CA HIS A 121 -5.64 -8.14 10.96
C HIS A 121 -5.04 -7.21 9.91
N VAL A 122 -3.73 -6.95 10.04
CA VAL A 122 -3.00 -6.16 9.05
C VAL A 122 -2.32 -7.12 8.07
N ASP A 123 -2.67 -6.99 6.79
CA ASP A 123 -2.06 -7.75 5.70
C ASP A 123 -1.87 -6.82 4.49
N VAL A 124 -0.77 -7.00 3.77
CA VAL A 124 -0.41 -6.21 2.58
C VAL A 124 -1.25 -6.58 1.35
N SER A 125 -1.84 -7.78 1.32
CA SER A 125 -2.69 -8.26 0.22
C SER A 125 -4.14 -7.84 0.41
N ALA A 126 -4.58 -6.87 -0.39
CA ALA A 126 -5.99 -6.48 -0.44
C ALA A 126 -6.87 -7.66 -0.88
N THR A 127 -6.48 -8.41 -1.90
CA THR A 127 -7.22 -9.59 -2.37
C THR A 127 -7.46 -10.61 -1.25
N MET A 128 -6.48 -10.85 -0.36
CA MET A 128 -6.65 -11.74 0.79
C MET A 128 -7.70 -11.18 1.77
N LEU A 129 -7.63 -9.90 2.09
CA LEU A 129 -8.59 -9.26 2.99
C LEU A 129 -10.02 -9.30 2.44
N LEU A 130 -10.21 -9.07 1.13
CA LEU A 130 -11.52 -9.22 0.48
C LEU A 130 -12.05 -10.66 0.59
N GLN A 131 -11.19 -11.67 0.40
CA GLN A 131 -11.55 -13.08 0.60
C GLN A 131 -11.90 -13.37 2.06
N MET A 132 -11.18 -12.81 3.02
CA MET A 132 -11.49 -13.00 4.44
C MET A 132 -12.84 -12.39 4.82
N VAL A 133 -13.22 -11.24 4.24
CA VAL A 133 -14.58 -10.68 4.40
C VAL A 133 -15.62 -11.56 3.69
N ALA A 134 -15.33 -12.04 2.48
CA ALA A 134 -16.18 -12.96 1.72
C ALA A 134 -16.38 -14.32 2.39
N THR A 135 -15.46 -14.70 3.27
CA THR A 135 -15.53 -15.95 4.04
C THR A 135 -15.98 -15.73 5.48
N GLN A 136 -16.26 -14.51 5.96
CA GLN A 136 -16.61 -14.20 7.36
C GLN A 136 -15.49 -14.44 8.39
N GLN A 137 -14.23 -14.40 7.95
CA GLN A 137 -13.07 -14.31 8.86
C GLN A 137 -12.82 -12.87 9.31
N LEU A 138 -13.27 -11.90 8.51
CA LEU A 138 -13.33 -10.48 8.85
C LEU A 138 -14.76 -9.98 8.68
N ASP A 139 -15.13 -9.01 9.50
CA ASP A 139 -16.44 -8.36 9.41
C ASP A 139 -16.36 -7.17 8.45
N VAL A 140 -15.21 -6.47 8.48
CA VAL A 140 -14.92 -5.32 7.63
C VAL A 140 -13.45 -5.29 7.26
N ALA A 141 -13.09 -4.74 6.10
CA ALA A 141 -11.71 -4.41 5.79
C ALA A 141 -11.57 -3.04 5.13
N PHE A 142 -10.50 -2.32 5.48
CA PHE A 142 -10.12 -1.06 4.85
C PHE A 142 -8.90 -1.27 3.96
N VAL A 143 -9.11 -1.14 2.65
CA VAL A 143 -8.14 -1.53 1.64
C VAL A 143 -7.96 -0.43 0.58
N HIS A 144 -6.96 -0.61 -0.26
CA HIS A 144 -6.73 0.23 -1.43
C HIS A 144 -6.52 -0.64 -2.68
N GLU A 145 -6.80 -0.07 -3.85
CA GLU A 145 -6.42 -0.61 -5.15
C GLU A 145 -5.68 0.47 -5.95
N PHE A 146 -4.65 0.10 -6.71
CA PHE A 146 -3.96 1.04 -7.60
C PHE A 146 -4.81 1.31 -8.85
N THR A 147 -4.86 2.57 -9.29
CA THR A 147 -5.63 2.95 -10.50
C THR A 147 -5.10 2.21 -11.73
N GLY A 148 -5.99 1.44 -12.38
CA GLY A 148 -5.65 0.59 -13.53
C GLY A 148 -5.36 -0.87 -13.17
N PHE A 149 -5.38 -1.22 -11.88
CA PHE A 149 -5.24 -2.57 -11.35
C PHE A 149 -6.44 -2.89 -10.45
N PRO A 150 -7.64 -3.11 -11.03
CA PRO A 150 -8.86 -3.27 -10.26
C PRO A 150 -8.85 -4.58 -9.46
N LEU A 151 -9.23 -4.53 -8.19
CA LEU A 151 -9.35 -5.72 -7.36
C LEU A 151 -10.65 -6.48 -7.66
N PRO A 152 -10.60 -7.82 -7.82
CA PRO A 152 -11.80 -8.62 -8.00
C PRO A 152 -12.58 -8.69 -6.67
N VAL A 153 -13.73 -8.02 -6.60
CA VAL A 153 -14.60 -8.06 -5.41
C VAL A 153 -15.41 -9.36 -5.41
N PRO A 154 -15.27 -10.23 -4.39
CA PRO A 154 -16.06 -11.46 -4.32
C PRO A 154 -17.56 -11.18 -4.19
N SER A 155 -18.39 -12.12 -4.66
CA SER A 155 -19.84 -12.06 -4.51
C SER A 155 -20.25 -11.95 -3.03
N GLY A 156 -21.20 -11.07 -2.71
CA GLY A 156 -21.68 -10.87 -1.35
C GLY A 156 -20.82 -9.94 -0.48
N VAL A 157 -19.73 -9.41 -1.04
CA VAL A 157 -18.95 -8.32 -0.44
C VAL A 157 -19.42 -7.00 -1.04
N GLU A 158 -19.82 -6.08 -0.17
CA GLU A 158 -20.16 -4.71 -0.56
C GLU A 158 -18.94 -3.81 -0.43
N ARG A 159 -18.80 -2.89 -1.39
CA ARG A 159 -17.72 -1.92 -1.43
C ARG A 159 -18.27 -0.52 -1.24
N ARG A 160 -17.71 0.22 -0.28
CA ARG A 160 -18.00 1.63 -0.04
C ARG A 160 -16.74 2.46 -0.22
N VAL A 161 -16.73 3.26 -1.29
CA VAL A 161 -15.58 4.08 -1.66
C VAL A 161 -15.42 5.22 -0.66
N LEU A 162 -14.23 5.32 -0.05
CA LEU A 162 -13.86 6.46 0.79
C LEU A 162 -13.24 7.55 -0.08
N VAL A 163 -12.24 7.19 -0.88
CA VAL A 163 -11.54 8.13 -1.77
C VAL A 163 -11.45 7.51 -3.16
N ALA A 164 -12.10 8.12 -4.15
CA ALA A 164 -12.14 7.58 -5.51
C ALA A 164 -10.77 7.61 -6.21
N ARG A 165 -9.96 8.63 -5.90
CA ARG A 165 -8.62 8.87 -6.43
C ARG A 165 -7.81 9.64 -5.38
N GLU A 166 -6.91 8.95 -4.69
CA GLU A 166 -5.93 9.51 -3.76
C GLU A 166 -4.55 9.53 -4.45
N PRO A 167 -3.83 10.66 -4.49
CA PRO A 167 -2.49 10.71 -5.05
C PRO A 167 -1.50 10.04 -4.09
N GLN A 168 -0.51 9.33 -4.64
CA GLN A 168 0.68 8.99 -3.87
C GLN A 168 1.65 10.18 -3.88
N PHE A 169 2.23 10.46 -2.71
CA PHE A 169 3.35 11.40 -2.55
C PHE A 169 4.66 10.62 -2.50
N ILE A 170 5.78 11.32 -2.51
CA ILE A 170 7.11 10.71 -2.38
C ILE A 170 7.75 11.13 -1.08
N ALA A 171 8.31 10.16 -0.36
CA ALA A 171 9.25 10.39 0.71
C ALA A 171 10.68 10.30 0.15
N LEU A 172 11.48 11.33 0.44
CA LEU A 172 12.87 11.50 0.01
C LEU A 172 13.68 12.14 1.13
N SER A 173 15.01 12.00 1.09
CA SER A 173 15.89 12.64 2.08
C SER A 173 15.72 14.16 2.09
N ALA A 174 15.84 14.77 3.26
CA ALA A 174 15.84 16.22 3.42
C ALA A 174 17.02 16.90 2.70
N SER A 175 18.12 16.18 2.45
CA SER A 175 19.29 16.67 1.71
C SER A 175 19.17 16.49 0.19
N HIS A 176 18.14 15.80 -0.29
CA HIS A 176 17.95 15.53 -1.72
C HIS A 176 17.59 16.82 -2.48
N PRO A 177 18.15 17.12 -3.67
CA PRO A 177 17.87 18.37 -4.39
C PRO A 177 16.39 18.65 -4.68
N ALA A 178 15.58 17.61 -4.89
CA ALA A 178 14.14 17.75 -5.09
C ALA A 178 13.37 18.12 -3.81
N ALA A 179 13.98 18.04 -2.62
CA ALA A 179 13.36 18.40 -1.34
C ALA A 179 12.96 19.88 -1.27
N GLU A 180 13.72 20.76 -1.94
CA GLU A 180 13.45 22.21 -1.97
C GLU A 180 12.20 22.56 -2.80
N ARG A 181 11.76 21.66 -3.68
CA ARG A 181 10.61 21.89 -4.55
C ARG A 181 9.32 21.57 -3.80
N PRO A 182 8.28 22.42 -3.88
CA PRO A 182 6.98 22.13 -3.26
C PRO A 182 6.22 21.01 -3.98
N VAL A 183 6.52 20.75 -5.26
CA VAL A 183 5.97 19.67 -6.08
C VAL A 183 7.11 19.11 -6.95
N VAL A 184 7.28 17.80 -6.97
CA VAL A 184 8.37 17.10 -7.67
C VAL A 184 7.86 16.47 -8.96
N ARG A 185 8.66 16.48 -10.04
CA ARG A 185 8.32 15.75 -11.26
C ARG A 185 8.96 14.37 -11.20
N LEU A 186 8.32 13.37 -11.81
CA LEU A 186 8.88 12.02 -11.87
C LEU A 186 10.27 11.99 -12.53
N ALA A 187 10.49 12.83 -13.55
CA ALA A 187 11.77 13.00 -14.23
C ALA A 187 12.89 13.55 -13.33
N ASP A 188 12.56 14.28 -12.27
CA ASP A 188 13.56 14.78 -11.31
C ASP A 188 14.09 13.64 -10.41
N LEU A 189 13.45 12.46 -10.45
CA LEU A 189 13.76 11.28 -9.64
C LEU A 189 14.14 10.07 -10.50
N ALA A 190 14.50 10.30 -11.77
CA ALA A 190 14.71 9.23 -12.76
C ALA A 190 15.96 8.38 -12.45
N ASP A 191 16.98 8.97 -11.84
CA ASP A 191 18.22 8.30 -11.48
C ASP A 191 18.21 7.69 -10.08
N ASP A 192 17.21 8.01 -9.27
CA ASP A 192 17.04 7.49 -7.92
C ASP A 192 16.67 6.01 -7.90
N ARG A 193 17.02 5.36 -6.79
CA ARG A 193 16.51 4.02 -6.48
C ARG A 193 15.16 4.14 -5.79
N TRP A 194 14.20 3.34 -6.21
CA TRP A 194 12.83 3.34 -5.71
C TRP A 194 12.59 2.12 -4.84
N VAL A 195 12.30 2.35 -3.57
CA VAL A 195 11.86 1.29 -2.67
C VAL A 195 10.46 0.85 -3.08
N VAL A 196 10.28 -0.46 -3.24
CA VAL A 196 8.97 -1.10 -3.42
C VAL A 196 8.88 -2.34 -2.54
N ASP A 197 7.70 -2.60 -1.99
CA ASP A 197 7.40 -3.85 -1.31
C ASP A 197 6.70 -4.79 -2.31
N LEU A 198 7.38 -5.84 -2.73
CA LEU A 198 6.80 -6.84 -3.66
C LEU A 198 5.61 -7.61 -3.08
N THR A 199 5.38 -7.49 -1.77
CA THR A 199 4.21 -8.10 -1.11
C THR A 199 2.98 -7.20 -1.15
N VAL A 200 3.15 -5.90 -1.45
CA VAL A 200 2.03 -4.99 -1.73
C VAL A 200 1.55 -5.24 -3.15
N GLU A 201 0.26 -5.55 -3.26
CA GLU A 201 -0.39 -5.90 -4.51
C GLU A 201 -0.30 -4.72 -5.51
N ASP A 202 0.21 -5.00 -6.70
CA ASP A 202 0.32 -4.08 -7.84
C ASP A 202 1.13 -2.78 -7.67
N GLU A 203 1.73 -2.49 -6.51
CA GLU A 203 2.55 -1.27 -6.30
C GLU A 203 3.70 -1.18 -7.32
N CYS A 204 4.48 -2.25 -7.46
CA CYS A 204 5.61 -2.31 -8.40
C CYS A 204 5.14 -2.13 -9.85
N ALA A 205 3.99 -2.72 -10.22
CA ALA A 205 3.43 -2.63 -11.55
C ALA A 205 2.91 -1.21 -11.84
N ALA A 206 2.22 -0.59 -10.89
CA ALA A 206 1.75 0.79 -10.96
C ALA A 206 2.91 1.78 -11.08
N LEU A 207 3.98 1.60 -10.28
CA LEU A 207 5.19 2.41 -10.37
C LEU A 207 5.87 2.30 -11.73
N ARG A 208 6.06 1.07 -12.23
CA ARG A 208 6.63 0.85 -13.57
C ARG A 208 5.78 1.49 -14.67
N ARG A 209 4.45 1.37 -14.58
CA ARG A 209 3.54 2.01 -15.52
C ARG A 209 3.68 3.53 -15.50
N ALA A 210 3.67 4.16 -14.32
CA ALA A 210 3.86 5.60 -14.17
C ALA A 210 5.17 6.11 -14.80
N PHE A 211 6.27 5.37 -14.62
CA PHE A 211 7.55 5.67 -15.28
C PHE A 211 7.49 5.48 -16.79
N THR A 212 6.90 4.38 -17.25
CA THR A 212 6.77 4.06 -18.69
C THR A 212 5.95 5.12 -19.41
N ASP A 213 4.83 5.56 -18.82
CA ASP A 213 3.96 6.62 -19.35
C ASP A 213 4.71 7.97 -19.45
N ALA A 214 5.76 8.17 -18.65
CA ALA A 214 6.64 9.33 -18.69
C ALA A 214 7.88 9.14 -19.60
N GLY A 215 8.02 8.00 -20.28
CA GLY A 215 9.20 7.67 -21.10
C GLY A 215 10.47 7.37 -20.28
N LEU A 216 10.31 6.95 -19.03
CA LEU A 216 11.38 6.68 -18.06
C LEU A 216 11.38 5.21 -17.64
N ASN A 217 12.42 4.77 -16.93
CA ASN A 217 12.52 3.42 -16.37
C ASN A 217 13.07 3.47 -14.93
N PRO A 218 12.31 2.98 -13.92
CA PRO A 218 12.72 3.14 -12.53
C PRO A 218 13.75 2.08 -12.11
N ARG A 219 14.72 2.49 -11.28
CA ARG A 219 15.66 1.57 -10.62
C ARG A 219 15.03 1.06 -9.32
N LEU A 220 14.44 -0.13 -9.35
CA LEU A 220 13.74 -0.66 -8.18
C LEU A 220 14.68 -1.35 -7.19
N VAL A 221 14.44 -1.13 -5.90
CA VAL A 221 15.05 -1.87 -4.79
C VAL A 221 13.93 -2.48 -3.96
N HIS A 222 14.04 -3.78 -3.67
CA HIS A 222 13.01 -4.52 -2.97
C HIS A 222 13.28 -4.52 -1.47
N VAL A 223 12.44 -3.84 -0.71
CA VAL A 223 12.53 -3.77 0.75
C VAL A 223 11.16 -4.01 1.33
N ARG A 224 11.05 -5.04 2.17
CA ARG A 224 9.79 -5.40 2.86
C ARG A 224 9.67 -4.74 4.23
N ASP A 225 10.80 -4.41 4.85
CA ASP A 225 10.85 -3.82 6.17
C ASP A 225 10.76 -2.30 6.10
N ASN A 226 9.70 -1.73 6.67
CA ASN A 226 9.45 -0.28 6.65
C ASN A 226 10.54 0.53 7.38
N THR A 227 11.24 -0.07 8.35
CA THR A 227 12.32 0.61 9.08
C THR A 227 13.53 0.78 8.17
N THR A 228 13.95 -0.31 7.53
CA THR A 228 15.02 -0.33 6.53
C THR A 228 14.71 0.59 5.35
N ALA A 229 13.47 0.59 4.87
CA ALA A 229 13.02 1.50 3.82
C ALA A 229 13.17 2.97 4.25
N ALA A 230 12.76 3.31 5.48
CA ALA A 230 12.89 4.66 6.02
C ALA A 230 14.35 5.08 6.19
N GLU A 231 15.24 4.18 6.62
CA GLU A 231 16.68 4.45 6.76
C GLU A 231 17.33 4.76 5.41
N LEU A 232 17.04 3.96 4.37
CA LEU A 232 17.52 4.20 3.00
C LEU A 232 17.02 5.53 2.43
N VAL A 233 15.79 5.92 2.76
CA VAL A 233 15.23 7.20 2.35
C VAL A 233 15.88 8.36 3.10
N ALA A 234 16.06 8.23 4.43
CA ALA A 234 16.69 9.27 5.25
C ALA A 234 18.15 9.53 4.83
N SER A 235 18.90 8.47 4.50
CA SER A 235 20.30 8.57 4.03
C SER A 235 20.44 9.09 2.59
N GLY A 236 19.34 9.22 1.84
CA GLY A 236 19.37 9.65 0.44
C GLY A 236 19.77 8.54 -0.54
N GLU A 237 19.79 7.29 -0.09
CA GLU A 237 20.15 6.13 -0.92
C GLU A 237 18.96 5.67 -1.80
N ALA A 238 17.73 6.03 -1.43
CA ALA A 238 16.52 5.72 -2.18
C ALA A 238 15.39 6.73 -1.94
N VAL A 239 14.34 6.65 -2.75
CA VAL A 239 13.05 7.32 -2.58
C VAL A 239 11.93 6.29 -2.51
N THR A 240 10.78 6.64 -1.96
CA THR A 240 9.63 5.72 -1.88
C THR A 240 8.29 6.42 -2.07
N PRO A 241 7.33 5.80 -2.81
CA PRO A 241 5.94 6.20 -2.75
C PRO A 241 5.41 6.14 -1.31
N CYS A 242 4.53 7.06 -0.96
CA CYS A 242 3.88 7.06 0.33
C CYS A 242 2.49 7.69 0.27
N GLN A 243 1.65 7.32 1.23
CA GLN A 243 0.32 7.92 1.39
C GLN A 243 0.46 9.43 1.65
N PRO A 244 -0.44 10.26 1.11
CA PRO A 244 -0.37 11.71 1.31
C PRO A 244 -0.71 12.13 2.74
N THR A 245 -1.27 11.21 3.54
CA THR A 245 -1.47 11.31 4.99
C THR A 245 -0.21 10.98 5.82
N THR A 246 0.89 10.61 5.17
CA THR A 246 2.17 10.34 5.84
C THR A 246 2.73 11.65 6.42
N SER A 247 3.31 11.56 7.62
CA SER A 247 3.95 12.68 8.31
C SER A 247 5.44 12.65 8.02
N ALA A 248 6.04 13.82 7.82
CA ALA A 248 7.50 13.94 7.72
C ALA A 248 8.16 13.41 9.01
N ARG A 249 9.37 12.88 8.87
CA ARG A 249 10.21 12.38 9.97
C ARG A 249 11.55 13.11 9.92
N GLU A 250 12.35 12.98 10.97
CA GLU A 250 13.72 13.50 10.94
C GLU A 250 14.49 12.94 9.74
N GLY A 251 15.12 13.82 8.97
CA GLY A 251 15.85 13.46 7.75
C GLY A 251 14.99 13.12 6.51
N ILE A 252 13.66 13.08 6.61
CA ILE A 252 12.76 12.73 5.49
C ILE A 252 11.75 13.84 5.23
N VAL A 253 11.68 14.30 3.98
CA VAL A 253 10.64 15.20 3.51
C VAL A 253 9.66 14.46 2.61
N ILE A 254 8.40 14.92 2.62
CA ILE A 254 7.34 14.39 1.77
C ILE A 254 6.96 15.44 0.74
N ARG A 255 6.90 15.04 -0.53
CA ARG A 255 6.52 15.92 -1.64
C ARG A 255 5.48 15.29 -2.56
N PRO A 256 4.46 16.05 -3.00
CA PRO A 256 3.55 15.60 -4.05
C PRO A 256 4.30 15.44 -5.37
N LEU A 257 3.86 14.46 -6.16
CA LEU A 257 4.24 14.34 -7.56
C LEU A 257 3.36 15.23 -8.43
N ARG A 258 3.96 15.87 -9.43
CA ARG A 258 3.22 16.60 -10.46
C ARG A 258 2.35 15.62 -11.27
N ASP A 259 1.12 16.02 -11.55
CA ASP A 259 0.12 15.30 -12.37
C ASP A 259 -0.42 13.97 -11.77
N ASP A 260 -0.09 13.68 -10.50
CA ASP A 260 -0.52 12.48 -9.77
C ASP A 260 -0.39 11.18 -10.60
N PRO A 261 0.81 10.82 -11.08
CA PRO A 261 1.01 9.66 -11.96
C PRO A 261 0.74 8.33 -11.23
N LEU A 262 0.74 8.36 -9.89
CA LEU A 262 0.40 7.26 -9.02
C LEU A 262 -0.80 7.64 -8.19
N THR A 263 -1.90 6.91 -8.38
CA THR A 263 -3.10 7.08 -7.58
C THR A 263 -3.67 5.76 -7.14
N VAL A 264 -4.30 5.79 -5.98
CA VAL A 264 -5.02 4.65 -5.41
C VAL A 264 -6.48 5.03 -5.18
N ARG A 265 -7.36 4.04 -5.16
CA ARG A 265 -8.72 4.18 -4.65
C ARG A 265 -8.79 3.53 -3.29
N LEU A 266 -9.26 4.28 -2.30
CA LEU A 266 -9.45 3.82 -0.93
C LEU A 266 -10.90 3.44 -0.70
N PHE A 267 -11.16 2.27 -0.11
CA PHE A 267 -12.52 1.83 0.16
C PHE A 267 -12.61 0.85 1.33
N MET A 268 -13.77 0.86 1.97
CA MET A 268 -14.16 -0.12 2.97
C MET A 268 -14.94 -1.24 2.29
N VAL A 269 -14.67 -2.48 2.66
CA VAL A 269 -15.48 -3.64 2.28
C VAL A 269 -16.12 -4.28 3.50
N SER A 270 -17.37 -4.70 3.37
CA SER A 270 -18.13 -5.37 4.43
C SER A 270 -19.15 -6.32 3.82
N ARG A 271 -19.86 -7.07 4.67
CA ARG A 271 -21.02 -7.86 4.27
C ARG A 271 -22.31 -7.17 4.73
N PRO A 272 -23.38 -7.11 3.91
CA PRO A 272 -24.63 -6.45 4.27
C PRO A 272 -25.46 -7.15 5.35
N HIS A 273 -25.23 -8.45 5.59
CA HIS A 273 -26.07 -9.27 6.47
C HIS A 273 -25.24 -10.10 7.42
N THR A 274 -24.97 -9.53 8.58
CA THR A 274 -24.47 -10.25 9.76
C THR A 274 -25.32 -9.77 10.92
N THR A 275 -26.20 -10.64 11.42
CA THR A 275 -27.19 -10.37 12.49
C THR A 275 -26.58 -9.80 13.78
N TYR A 276 -25.26 -9.87 13.92
CA TYR A 276 -24.50 -9.47 15.09
C TYR A 276 -23.36 -8.47 14.79
N ALA A 277 -23.21 -7.99 13.55
CA ALA A 277 -22.16 -7.02 13.25
C ALA A 277 -22.63 -5.58 13.51
N PRO A 278 -21.74 -4.71 14.03
CA PRO A 278 -22.04 -3.29 14.16
C PRO A 278 -22.37 -2.67 12.79
N ASP A 279 -23.28 -1.70 12.81
CA ASP A 279 -23.77 -0.98 11.63
C ASP A 279 -22.63 -0.52 10.71
N ALA A 280 -22.65 -1.00 9.45
CA ALA A 280 -21.66 -0.67 8.44
C ALA A 280 -21.64 0.83 8.08
N ASP A 281 -22.77 1.53 8.22
CA ASP A 281 -22.83 3.00 8.06
C ASP A 281 -22.02 3.68 9.16
N ALA A 282 -22.21 3.28 10.42
CA ALA A 282 -21.47 3.81 11.56
C ALA A 282 -19.97 3.48 11.49
N LEU A 283 -19.60 2.25 11.10
CA LEU A 283 -18.21 1.86 10.89
C LEU A 283 -17.53 2.73 9.82
N TYR A 284 -18.22 2.95 8.69
CA TYR A 284 -17.73 3.80 7.60
C TYR A 284 -17.58 5.26 8.02
N ALA A 285 -18.54 5.79 8.79
CA ALA A 285 -18.49 7.17 9.29
C ALA A 285 -17.27 7.40 10.21
N ASP A 286 -16.97 6.47 11.12
CA ASP A 286 -15.79 6.56 11.99
C ASP A 286 -14.48 6.47 11.20
N LEU A 287 -14.41 5.57 10.22
CA LEU A 287 -13.26 5.44 9.33
C LEU A 287 -13.02 6.74 8.56
N LYS A 288 -14.10 7.29 7.97
CA LYS A 288 -14.06 8.55 7.23
C LYS A 288 -13.59 9.70 8.12
N ALA A 289 -14.13 9.82 9.32
CA ALA A 289 -13.71 10.85 10.29
C ALA A 289 -12.21 10.72 10.63
N SER A 290 -11.74 9.50 10.92
CA SER A 290 -10.32 9.27 11.20
C SER A 290 -9.41 9.59 10.01
N TYR A 291 -9.84 9.27 8.79
CA TYR A 291 -9.07 9.58 7.60
C TYR A 291 -9.02 11.10 7.35
N LEU A 292 -10.14 11.80 7.53
CA LEU A 292 -10.22 13.25 7.36
C LEU A 292 -9.31 14.00 8.34
N GLU A 293 -9.17 13.55 9.59
CA GLU A 293 -8.22 14.15 10.54
C GLU A 293 -6.78 14.11 10.02
N LEU A 294 -6.36 12.95 9.50
CA LEU A 294 -5.02 12.79 8.91
C LEU A 294 -4.85 13.61 7.64
N ALA A 295 -5.87 13.64 6.79
CA ALA A 295 -5.85 14.40 5.55
C ALA A 295 -5.75 15.91 5.80
N TRP A 296 -6.47 16.42 6.80
CA TRP A 296 -6.44 17.83 7.20
C TRP A 296 -5.13 18.23 7.89
N ALA A 297 -4.47 17.31 8.59
CA ALA A 297 -3.20 17.57 9.25
C ALA A 297 -2.05 17.81 8.26
N ASN A 298 -2.10 17.22 7.05
CA ASN A 298 -1.07 17.43 6.04
C ASN A 298 -1.42 18.61 5.11
N ALA A 299 -0.66 19.71 5.21
CA ALA A 299 -0.93 20.94 4.45
C ALA A 299 -0.88 20.74 2.93
N ALA A 300 0.08 19.96 2.42
CA ALA A 300 0.21 19.70 0.98
C ALA A 300 -0.97 18.88 0.47
N TYR A 301 -1.40 17.87 1.24
CA TYR A 301 -2.55 17.06 0.86
C TYR A 301 -3.87 17.81 0.98
N ARG A 302 -4.05 18.62 2.02
CA ARG A 302 -5.20 19.52 2.16
C ARG A 302 -5.34 20.47 0.97
N LEU A 303 -4.23 21.09 0.52
CA LEU A 303 -4.24 21.93 -0.67
C LEU A 303 -4.60 21.14 -1.93
N TRP A 304 -4.10 19.91 -2.06
CA TRP A 304 -4.47 19.02 -3.16
C TRP A 304 -5.97 18.71 -3.16
N LEU A 305 -6.55 18.37 -2.01
CA LEU A 305 -7.98 18.08 -1.87
C LEU A 305 -8.86 19.28 -2.28
N LEU A 306 -8.46 20.49 -1.87
CA LEU A 306 -9.16 21.73 -2.22
C LEU A 306 -9.12 22.01 -3.73
N ARG A 307 -7.94 21.87 -4.36
CA ARG A 307 -7.77 22.09 -5.81
C ARG A 307 -8.58 21.11 -6.65
N HIS A 308 -8.71 19.87 -6.19
CA HIS A 308 -9.46 18.83 -6.89
C HIS A 308 -10.94 18.77 -6.48
N ASN A 309 -11.41 19.73 -5.67
CA ASN A 309 -12.81 19.83 -5.22
C ASN A 309 -13.32 18.47 -4.69
N SER A 310 -12.48 17.81 -3.88
CA SER A 310 -12.71 16.44 -3.46
C SER A 310 -14.07 16.29 -2.77
N PRO A 311 -14.89 15.28 -3.12
CA PRO A 311 -16.14 14.98 -2.43
C PRO A 311 -15.97 14.76 -0.92
N LEU A 312 -14.77 14.36 -0.48
CA LEU A 312 -14.40 14.25 0.93
C LEU A 312 -14.55 15.56 1.71
N LEU A 313 -14.43 16.71 1.04
CA LEU A 313 -14.55 18.04 1.64
C LEU A 313 -16.01 18.52 1.73
N ARG A 314 -16.94 17.83 1.06
CA ARG A 314 -18.33 18.25 0.88
C ARG A 314 -19.32 17.61 1.86
N SER A 315 -18.84 16.97 2.92
CA SER A 315 -19.76 16.41 3.93
C SER A 315 -20.45 17.53 4.70
N ASP A 316 -21.72 17.73 4.36
CA ASP A 316 -22.76 18.49 5.09
C ASP A 316 -23.21 17.79 6.39
N GLU A 317 -22.42 16.88 6.93
CA GLU A 317 -22.59 16.31 8.27
C GLU A 317 -21.53 16.89 9.21
N ALA A 318 -21.92 17.97 9.87
CA ALA A 318 -21.38 18.55 11.10
C ALA A 318 -19.91 18.24 11.45
N ALA A 319 -18.99 19.11 11.04
CA ALA A 319 -17.74 19.28 11.78
C ALA A 319 -18.02 19.98 13.13
N PRO A 320 -17.60 19.44 14.30
CA PRO A 320 -17.63 20.21 15.54
C PRO A 320 -16.37 21.05 15.61
N GLY A 321 -16.48 22.36 15.34
CA GLY A 321 -15.39 23.31 15.53
C GLY A 321 -15.65 24.66 14.84
N PRO A 322 -15.22 25.79 15.43
CA PRO A 322 -15.62 27.11 14.96
C PRO A 322 -15.02 27.38 13.58
N ARG A 323 -15.89 27.71 12.62
CA ARG A 323 -15.48 28.21 11.30
C ARG A 323 -14.61 29.46 11.51
N PRO A 324 -13.40 29.55 10.91
CA PRO A 324 -12.66 30.81 10.93
C PRO A 324 -13.46 31.88 10.20
N SER A 325 -13.51 33.09 10.76
CA SER A 325 -14.35 34.17 10.27
C SER A 325 -13.98 34.58 8.84
N SER A 326 -14.99 35.12 8.15
CA SER A 326 -15.03 35.59 6.76
C SER A 326 -14.07 36.75 6.43
N ALA A 327 -12.83 36.74 6.91
CA ALA A 327 -11.82 37.77 6.65
C ALA A 327 -10.67 37.29 5.73
N ALA A 328 -10.54 36.00 5.43
CA ALA A 328 -9.44 35.46 4.62
C ALA A 328 -9.74 35.32 3.11
N ALA A 329 -10.93 35.73 2.65
CA ALA A 329 -11.34 35.61 1.24
C ALA A 329 -10.89 36.79 0.33
N SER A 330 -10.18 37.80 0.87
CA SER A 330 -9.84 39.03 0.14
C SER A 330 -8.35 39.26 -0.14
N CYS A 331 -7.54 38.18 -0.22
CA CYS A 331 -6.13 38.28 -0.62
C CYS A 331 -5.80 37.30 -1.75
N LEU A 332 -6.51 37.41 -2.87
CA LEU A 332 -6.11 36.82 -4.15
C LEU A 332 -6.32 37.85 -5.25
N ALA A 333 -5.45 38.87 -5.27
CA ALA A 333 -5.22 39.67 -6.48
C ALA A 333 -3.91 39.17 -7.14
N PRO A 334 -3.86 39.03 -8.47
CA PRO A 334 -2.65 38.59 -9.16
C PRO A 334 -1.58 39.69 -9.09
N ILE A 335 -0.37 39.33 -8.64
CA ILE A 335 0.82 40.19 -8.70
C ILE A 335 1.25 40.31 -10.17
N PRO A 336 1.37 41.52 -10.76
CA PRO A 336 1.89 41.67 -12.11
C PRO A 336 3.41 41.41 -12.11
N VAL A 337 3.84 40.48 -12.95
CA VAL A 337 5.26 40.18 -13.18
C VAL A 337 5.84 41.24 -14.11
N THR A 338 6.65 42.14 -13.58
CA THR A 338 7.48 43.06 -14.38
C THR A 338 8.81 42.38 -14.70
N LEU A 339 9.02 42.01 -15.96
CA LEU A 339 10.31 41.50 -16.46
C LEU A 339 11.34 42.65 -16.53
N PRO A 340 12.55 42.51 -15.96
CA PRO A 340 13.62 43.46 -16.20
C PRO A 340 14.28 43.24 -17.57
N ALA A 341 14.63 44.33 -18.25
CA ALA A 341 15.28 44.35 -19.56
C ALA A 341 16.67 43.69 -19.55
N PRO A 342 17.14 43.13 -20.68
CA PRO A 342 18.44 42.46 -20.75
C PRO A 342 19.59 43.48 -20.70
N GLY A 343 20.46 43.33 -19.70
CA GLY A 343 21.75 44.03 -19.64
C GLY A 343 22.77 43.48 -20.65
N PRO A 344 23.79 44.26 -21.03
CA PRO A 344 24.66 43.94 -22.16
C PRO A 344 25.65 42.80 -21.86
N ALA A 345 25.93 42.00 -22.88
CA ALA A 345 26.86 40.87 -22.84
C ALA A 345 28.32 41.31 -22.62
N PRO A 346 29.11 40.59 -21.80
CA PRO A 346 30.55 40.79 -21.74
C PRO A 346 31.28 39.97 -22.80
N THR A 347 32.14 40.68 -23.53
CA THR A 347 33.07 40.25 -24.57
C THR A 347 34.14 39.29 -24.05
N SER A 348 34.47 38.31 -24.90
CA SER A 348 35.56 37.34 -24.78
C SER A 348 36.97 37.95 -24.85
N ALA A 349 37.93 37.42 -24.07
CA ALA A 349 39.31 37.14 -24.53
C ALA A 349 40.14 36.30 -23.51
N ARG A 350 40.60 35.12 -23.98
CA ARG A 350 41.94 34.47 -23.83
C ARG A 350 42.57 34.31 -22.43
N ALA A 351 43.29 33.23 -22.06
CA ALA A 351 44.09 32.26 -22.81
C ALA A 351 44.37 30.96 -22.01
N ALA A 352 44.87 29.98 -22.76
CA ALA A 352 45.39 28.65 -22.44
C ALA A 352 46.26 28.46 -21.19
N ALA A 353 46.15 27.27 -20.58
CA ALA A 353 47.29 26.39 -20.27
C ALA A 353 46.78 24.98 -19.90
N ALA A 354 47.25 23.96 -20.64
CA ALA A 354 47.17 22.55 -20.26
C ALA A 354 48.42 22.14 -19.46
N PRO A 355 48.36 21.05 -18.69
CA PRO A 355 49.50 20.15 -18.65
C PRO A 355 49.11 18.72 -19.00
N SER A 356 49.96 18.17 -19.86
CA SER A 356 50.12 16.79 -20.25
C SER A 356 50.46 15.86 -19.10
N GLY A 357 49.96 14.62 -19.18
CA GLY A 357 50.73 13.43 -18.85
C GLY A 357 50.11 12.50 -17.80
N TRP A 358 49.59 11.35 -18.24
CA TRP A 358 50.26 10.06 -17.98
C TRP A 358 49.62 8.92 -18.78
N ARG A 359 50.50 8.11 -19.37
CA ARG A 359 50.24 6.97 -20.25
C ARG A 359 49.89 5.73 -19.42
N SER A 360 48.97 4.92 -19.95
CA SER A 360 48.82 3.50 -19.61
C SER A 360 50.04 2.68 -20.02
N PRO A 361 50.27 1.51 -19.40
CA PRO A 361 50.90 0.39 -20.06
C PRO A 361 49.91 -0.76 -20.31
N SER A 362 50.06 -1.31 -21.52
CA SER A 362 49.49 -2.56 -22.01
C SER A 362 50.05 -3.78 -21.27
N ALA A 363 49.28 -4.86 -21.34
CA ALA A 363 49.61 -6.24 -21.01
C ALA A 363 50.90 -6.79 -21.66
N ALA A 364 51.59 -7.68 -20.93
CA ALA A 364 52.11 -8.99 -21.34
C ALA A 364 53.15 -9.49 -20.31
N GLY A 365 52.97 -10.69 -19.77
CA GLY A 365 53.89 -11.35 -18.83
C GLY A 365 53.15 -12.17 -17.79
#